data_AF-A0A925UBJ4-F1
#
_entry.id   AF-A0A925UBJ4-F1
#
_cell.length_a   1.000
_cell.length_b   1.000
_cell.length_c   1.000
_cell.angle_alpha   90.00
_cell.angle_beta   90.00
_cell.angle_gamma   90.00
#
_symmetry.space_group_name_H-M   'P 1'
#
loop_
_entity.id
_entity.type
_entity.pdbx_description
1 polymer ?
#
loop_
_entity_poly.entity_id
_entity_poly.type
_entity_poly.pdbx_seq_one_letter_code
_entity_poly.pdbx_strand_id
1 'polypeptide(L)'
;MKRNQFILLCICLLPCLSLAQVSEVNFPQQSIDFTAAPRTNISPTSIKLWDSYNNGGPTQYGTVLEIYGRTSHQTSQLNFGGWDNSRIRYREAFYAQNTWSDWITLLDSKNDVNSAGSLRITGGSDHYLSDGKLGLGTNYPGAKLHIGGSNQEIRLDYNGTNNYYGALRWAGLQFGNNGVNRIVAGRTAVGGLLDFFVNNTNEGADYTVVPDGILAMRINSNGNIGIGTTSTDFKLNIEDANPVVSLKSTSSTPWSAIRGNGSTWLFGYGGEPGAEDISIGTQDGTGSRTLTFAAGGSTKMKIFSDGNVGIGTTDTHNHKLAVNGSIRAKEIKVEAAPWPDYVFEKEYQLKSLPEVEKFIAVNKHLPEIPSAQSVANEGVNLGEMQAKLLQKIEELTLHLIEQDKKLKKQEQLIDLLIRNAESKGK
;
A
#
# COMPACT_ATOMS: atom_id res chain seq x y z
N MET A 1 -64.94 72.44 -33.04
CA MET A 1 -65.07 71.02 -33.43
C MET A 1 -63.67 70.44 -33.54
N LYS A 2 -63.34 69.42 -32.73
CA LYS A 2 -62.01 68.82 -32.49
C LYS A 2 -60.84 69.80 -32.24
N ARG A 3 -60.31 69.84 -31.01
CA ARG A 3 -58.87 69.62 -30.75
C ARG A 3 -58.52 69.67 -29.26
N ASN A 4 -57.74 68.66 -28.87
CA ASN A 4 -56.81 68.69 -27.76
C ASN A 4 -55.98 69.98 -27.79
N GLN A 5 -55.72 70.56 -26.63
CA GLN A 5 -54.39 70.80 -26.06
C GLN A 5 -54.56 71.63 -24.77
N PHE A 6 -54.05 71.11 -23.65
CA PHE A 6 -52.86 71.64 -23.00
C PHE A 6 -52.94 73.15 -22.78
N ILE A 7 -53.26 73.55 -21.54
CA ILE A 7 -53.08 74.92 -21.05
C ILE A 7 -52.40 74.76 -19.67
N LEU A 8 -51.08 74.92 -19.60
CA LEU A 8 -50.30 76.17 -19.62
C LEU A 8 -50.45 76.89 -18.28
N LEU A 9 -49.43 76.67 -17.44
CA LEU A 9 -49.26 77.23 -16.11
C LEU A 9 -48.96 78.74 -16.24
N CYS A 10 -49.82 79.60 -15.69
CA CYS A 10 -49.60 81.04 -15.60
C CYS A 10 -49.43 81.42 -14.12
N ILE A 11 -48.23 81.90 -13.77
CA ILE A 11 -47.81 82.34 -12.44
C ILE A 11 -48.01 83.86 -12.35
N CYS A 12 -48.77 84.33 -11.36
CA CYS A 12 -48.78 85.74 -10.95
C CYS A 12 -47.93 85.93 -9.68
N LEU A 13 -47.05 86.93 -9.73
CA LEU A 13 -46.00 87.28 -8.77
C LEU A 13 -46.49 88.13 -7.58
N LEU A 14 -46.05 87.77 -6.37
CA LEU A 14 -45.73 88.67 -5.25
C LEU A 14 -44.54 88.05 -4.48
N PRO A 15 -43.61 88.84 -3.90
CA PRO A 15 -42.27 88.34 -3.60
C PRO A 15 -42.16 87.80 -2.18
N CYS A 16 -41.76 86.54 -2.07
CA CYS A 16 -40.86 86.11 -1.01
C CYS A 16 -39.96 84.99 -1.57
N LEU A 17 -38.70 84.99 -1.15
CA LEU A 17 -37.56 84.36 -1.81
C LEU A 17 -37.65 82.83 -2.06
N SER A 18 -37.27 82.48 -3.29
CA SER A 18 -36.34 81.40 -3.70
C SER A 18 -36.86 79.98 -4.03
N LEU A 19 -36.23 79.47 -5.11
CA LEU A 19 -35.91 78.08 -5.48
C LEU A 19 -36.74 77.38 -6.57
N ALA A 20 -36.01 76.62 -7.38
CA ALA A 20 -36.32 76.14 -8.73
C ALA A 20 -37.56 75.25 -8.82
N GLN A 21 -38.39 75.48 -9.85
CA GLN A 21 -39.48 74.57 -10.20
C GLN A 21 -38.91 73.34 -10.92
N VAL A 22 -38.74 72.26 -10.17
CA VAL A 22 -38.75 70.91 -10.71
C VAL A 22 -40.14 70.71 -11.32
N SER A 23 -40.22 70.37 -12.61
CA SER A 23 -41.49 70.05 -13.26
C SER A 23 -41.98 68.70 -12.75
N GLU A 24 -42.75 68.74 -11.67
CA GLU A 24 -43.43 67.57 -11.12
C GLU A 24 -44.58 67.16 -12.06
N VAL A 25 -44.53 65.90 -12.52
CA VAL A 25 -45.69 65.28 -13.16
C VAL A 25 -46.66 64.91 -12.05
N ASN A 26 -47.67 65.75 -11.85
CA ASN A 26 -48.73 65.51 -10.88
C ASN A 26 -49.66 64.40 -11.39
N PHE A 27 -49.52 63.21 -10.82
CA PHE A 27 -50.50 62.15 -11.00
C PHE A 27 -51.70 62.43 -10.09
N PRO A 28 -52.94 62.36 -10.60
CA PRO A 28 -54.12 62.53 -9.75
C PRO A 28 -54.12 61.45 -8.67
N GLN A 29 -54.27 61.86 -7.42
CA GLN A 29 -54.37 60.95 -6.29
C GLN A 29 -55.66 60.14 -6.44
N GLN A 30 -55.51 58.84 -6.66
CA GLN A 30 -56.61 57.90 -6.79
C GLN A 30 -56.53 56.87 -5.66
N SER A 31 -57.51 56.88 -4.76
CA SER A 31 -57.66 55.82 -3.78
C SER A 31 -58.10 54.54 -4.50
N ILE A 32 -57.37 53.45 -4.25
CA ILE A 32 -57.69 52.13 -4.80
C ILE A 32 -58.10 51.22 -3.64
N ASP A 33 -59.22 50.54 -3.82
CA ASP A 33 -59.66 49.49 -2.91
C ASP A 33 -58.96 48.19 -3.28
N PHE A 34 -58.03 47.77 -2.42
CA PHE A 34 -57.23 46.56 -2.60
C PHE A 34 -57.99 45.27 -2.23
N THR A 35 -59.23 45.38 -1.78
CA THR A 35 -60.11 44.24 -1.46
C THR A 35 -61.08 43.88 -2.59
N ALA A 36 -61.20 44.77 -3.58
CA ALA A 36 -62.00 44.54 -4.76
C ALA A 36 -61.28 43.66 -5.80
N ALA A 37 -62.03 43.12 -6.77
CA ALA A 37 -61.44 42.48 -7.95
C ALA A 37 -60.38 43.41 -8.55
N PRO A 38 -59.20 42.90 -8.91
CA PRO A 38 -58.27 43.67 -9.70
C PRO A 38 -59.03 44.05 -10.97
N ARG A 39 -59.34 45.34 -11.12
CA ARG A 39 -59.53 46.01 -12.41
C ARG A 39 -60.94 46.05 -12.96
N THR A 40 -61.95 46.22 -12.11
CA THR A 40 -63.27 46.57 -12.61
C THR A 40 -63.29 47.94 -13.33
N ASN A 41 -62.30 48.82 -13.11
CA ASN A 41 -62.27 50.21 -13.62
C ASN A 41 -60.91 50.69 -14.18
N ILE A 42 -60.02 49.81 -14.65
CA ILE A 42 -58.69 50.21 -15.13
C ILE A 42 -58.46 49.66 -16.54
N SER A 43 -57.94 50.51 -17.44
CA SER A 43 -57.63 50.09 -18.80
C SER A 43 -56.61 48.96 -18.80
N PRO A 44 -56.87 47.84 -19.49
CA PRO A 44 -55.90 46.78 -19.68
C PRO A 44 -54.57 47.32 -20.20
N THR A 45 -53.46 46.63 -19.93
CA THR A 45 -52.12 47.02 -20.40
C THR A 45 -51.66 48.39 -19.90
N SER A 46 -51.95 48.69 -18.64
CA SER A 46 -51.42 49.84 -17.93
C SER A 46 -50.41 49.44 -16.86
N ILE A 47 -49.60 50.39 -16.42
CA ILE A 47 -48.71 50.24 -15.27
C ILE A 47 -49.14 51.29 -14.26
N LYS A 48 -49.22 50.91 -12.99
CA LYS A 48 -49.38 51.87 -11.92
C LYS A 48 -48.32 51.67 -10.86
N LEU A 49 -47.79 52.80 -10.41
CA LEU A 49 -46.95 52.90 -9.24
C LEU A 49 -47.78 53.48 -8.13
N TRP A 50 -47.78 52.81 -6.99
CA TRP A 50 -48.51 53.24 -5.83
C TRP A 50 -47.57 53.39 -4.66
N ASP A 51 -47.70 54.54 -4.02
CA ASP A 51 -47.28 54.66 -2.65
C ASP A 51 -48.32 53.96 -1.77
N SER A 52 -47.93 52.82 -1.21
CA SER A 52 -48.81 51.97 -0.40
C SER A 52 -48.86 52.53 1.01
N TYR A 53 -49.79 53.47 1.24
CA TYR A 53 -50.13 54.00 2.56
C TYR A 53 -51.36 53.28 3.10
N ASN A 54 -51.14 52.15 3.79
CA ASN A 54 -52.16 51.45 4.60
C ASN A 54 -53.31 50.72 3.90
N ASN A 55 -53.17 50.23 2.67
CA ASN A 55 -54.02 49.11 2.23
C ASN A 55 -53.42 48.34 1.06
N GLY A 56 -53.48 47.01 1.14
CA GLY A 56 -53.19 46.08 0.03
C GLY A 56 -51.74 45.70 -0.22
N GLY A 57 -50.75 46.52 0.11
CA GLY A 57 -49.34 46.10 0.13
C GLY A 57 -49.05 45.09 1.25
N PRO A 58 -47.89 44.42 1.25
CA PRO A 58 -47.48 43.57 2.37
C PRO A 58 -47.22 44.40 3.65
N THR A 59 -46.99 45.73 3.55
CA THR A 59 -46.70 46.64 4.68
C THR A 59 -47.22 48.08 4.48
N GLN A 60 -47.17 48.88 5.56
CA GLN A 60 -47.77 50.22 5.68
C GLN A 60 -47.02 51.35 4.92
N TYR A 61 -45.79 51.10 4.46
CA TYR A 61 -44.98 52.08 3.73
C TYR A 61 -44.09 51.35 2.71
N GLY A 62 -44.35 51.54 1.42
CA GLY A 62 -43.57 50.92 0.34
C GLY A 62 -44.17 51.21 -1.02
N THR A 63 -43.42 50.92 -2.08
CA THR A 63 -43.90 51.14 -3.45
C THR A 63 -44.41 49.83 -4.02
N VAL A 64 -45.69 49.79 -4.37
CA VAL A 64 -46.24 48.68 -5.15
C VAL A 64 -46.30 49.12 -6.61
N LEU A 65 -45.57 48.39 -7.44
CA LEU A 65 -45.73 48.40 -8.88
C LEU A 65 -46.76 47.34 -9.23
N GLU A 66 -47.91 47.76 -9.75
CA GLU A 66 -48.91 46.84 -10.28
C GLU A 66 -49.02 46.96 -11.80
N ILE A 67 -49.00 45.81 -12.46
CA ILE A 67 -48.98 45.72 -13.92
C ILE A 67 -50.26 45.10 -14.43
N TYR A 68 -50.91 45.82 -15.33
CA TYR A 68 -52.27 45.55 -15.77
C TYR A 68 -52.36 44.58 -16.95
N GLY A 69 -52.90 43.38 -16.72
CA GLY A 69 -53.16 42.36 -17.74
C GLY A 69 -54.45 42.64 -18.51
N ARG A 70 -54.61 41.99 -19.67
CA ARG A 70 -55.87 41.95 -20.43
C ARG A 70 -56.80 40.89 -19.88
N THR A 71 -58.04 40.86 -20.39
CA THR A 71 -59.01 39.81 -20.07
C THR A 71 -58.36 38.43 -20.17
N SER A 72 -58.54 37.63 -19.12
CA SER A 72 -57.95 36.29 -18.94
C SER A 72 -56.42 36.22 -18.70
N HIS A 73 -55.72 37.35 -18.49
CA HIS A 73 -54.29 37.35 -18.17
C HIS A 73 -54.02 37.53 -16.67
N GLN A 74 -52.83 37.15 -16.21
CA GLN A 74 -52.41 37.44 -14.86
C GLN A 74 -52.16 38.93 -14.63
N THR A 75 -52.33 39.29 -13.37
CA THR A 75 -52.18 40.59 -12.76
C THR A 75 -51.05 40.45 -11.78
N SER A 76 -49.94 41.15 -12.00
CA SER A 76 -48.77 41.01 -11.14
C SER A 76 -48.54 42.25 -10.31
N GLN A 77 -48.11 42.03 -9.08
CA GLN A 77 -47.58 43.07 -8.22
C GLN A 77 -46.13 42.77 -7.88
N LEU A 78 -45.32 43.81 -7.98
CA LEU A 78 -43.97 43.85 -7.45
C LEU A 78 -43.95 44.92 -6.37
N ASN A 79 -43.69 44.49 -5.15
CA ASN A 79 -43.49 45.39 -4.03
C ASN A 79 -41.99 45.66 -3.89
N PHE A 80 -41.62 46.92 -4.02
CA PHE A 80 -40.31 47.44 -3.64
C PHE A 80 -40.48 48.05 -2.25
N GLY A 81 -40.10 47.28 -1.23
CA GLY A 81 -40.44 47.56 0.16
C GLY A 81 -39.89 48.90 0.70
N GLY A 82 -40.55 49.41 1.74
CA GLY A 82 -40.15 50.58 2.54
C GLY A 82 -39.62 50.19 3.93
N TRP A 83 -40.36 50.48 5.01
CA TRP A 83 -39.90 50.28 6.42
C TRP A 83 -39.55 48.81 6.75
N ASP A 84 -39.93 47.85 5.92
CA ASP A 84 -39.74 46.41 6.15
C ASP A 84 -38.40 45.84 5.65
N ASN A 85 -37.31 46.56 5.92
CA ASN A 85 -35.97 46.20 5.45
C ASN A 85 -35.79 46.23 3.92
N SER A 86 -36.65 46.97 3.21
CA SER A 86 -36.60 47.15 1.76
C SER A 86 -36.63 45.83 0.98
N ARG A 87 -37.45 44.88 1.43
CA ARG A 87 -37.64 43.61 0.71
C ARG A 87 -38.23 43.86 -0.67
N ILE A 88 -37.83 43.04 -1.63
CA ILE A 88 -38.52 42.99 -2.92
C ILE A 88 -39.39 41.74 -2.93
N ARG A 89 -40.68 41.89 -3.18
CA ARG A 89 -41.63 40.77 -3.21
C ARG A 89 -42.53 40.79 -4.44
N TYR A 90 -43.01 39.62 -4.82
CA TYR A 90 -43.90 39.38 -5.95
C TYR A 90 -45.18 38.66 -5.53
N ARG A 91 -46.31 38.96 -6.16
CA ARG A 91 -47.50 38.08 -6.15
C ARG A 91 -48.37 38.34 -7.37
N GLU A 92 -49.40 37.53 -7.54
CA GLU A 92 -50.25 37.56 -8.73
C GLU A 92 -51.71 37.19 -8.47
N ALA A 93 -52.59 37.56 -9.41
CA ALA A 93 -53.99 37.14 -9.47
C ALA A 93 -54.41 37.00 -10.94
N PHE A 94 -55.44 36.22 -11.26
CA PHE A 94 -56.01 36.23 -12.62
C PHE A 94 -56.89 37.46 -12.84
N TYR A 95 -56.98 37.91 -14.09
CA TYR A 95 -57.83 39.03 -14.48
C TYR A 95 -59.27 38.84 -13.99
N ALA A 96 -59.81 39.87 -13.35
CA ALA A 96 -61.16 39.90 -12.78
C ALA A 96 -61.43 38.85 -11.68
N GLN A 97 -60.40 38.30 -11.02
CA GLN A 97 -60.54 37.44 -9.84
C GLN A 97 -60.09 38.14 -8.56
N ASN A 98 -60.85 38.02 -7.48
CA ASN A 98 -60.58 38.73 -6.21
C ASN A 98 -59.52 38.06 -5.34
N THR A 99 -58.93 36.95 -5.80
CA THR A 99 -58.01 36.12 -5.02
C THR A 99 -56.59 36.28 -5.54
N TRP A 100 -55.72 36.83 -4.70
CA TRP A 100 -54.28 36.89 -4.94
C TRP A 100 -53.58 35.64 -4.43
N SER A 101 -52.48 35.27 -5.08
CA SER A 101 -51.49 34.38 -4.49
C SER A 101 -50.79 35.05 -3.32
N ASP A 102 -50.16 34.23 -2.49
CA ASP A 102 -49.29 34.70 -1.42
C ASP A 102 -48.08 35.46 -1.98
N TRP A 103 -47.51 36.35 -1.17
CA TRP A 103 -46.29 37.07 -1.53
C TRP A 103 -45.05 36.16 -1.51
N ILE A 104 -44.34 36.13 -2.63
CA ILE A 104 -43.03 35.49 -2.80
C ILE A 104 -41.94 36.56 -2.60
N THR A 105 -40.99 36.32 -1.70
CA THR A 105 -39.88 37.25 -1.45
C THR A 105 -38.73 36.97 -2.42
N LEU A 106 -38.29 38.01 -3.15
CA LEU A 106 -37.23 37.95 -4.18
C LEU A 106 -35.89 38.48 -3.65
N LEU A 107 -35.93 39.53 -2.83
CA LEU A 107 -34.82 39.97 -1.99
C LEU A 107 -35.36 40.14 -0.58
N ASP A 108 -34.70 39.55 0.40
CA ASP A 108 -35.15 39.49 1.79
C ASP A 108 -34.59 40.63 2.66
N SER A 109 -33.61 41.40 2.17
CA SER A 109 -33.11 42.61 2.83
C SER A 109 -32.30 43.57 1.93
N LYS A 110 -32.22 44.85 2.33
CA LYS A 110 -31.30 45.85 1.76
C LYS A 110 -29.81 45.51 1.96
N ASN A 111 -29.47 44.80 3.03
CA ASN A 111 -28.08 44.59 3.45
C ASN A 111 -27.36 43.51 2.65
N ASP A 112 -28.11 42.59 2.03
CA ASP A 112 -27.62 41.52 1.14
C ASP A 112 -26.93 42.05 -0.11
N VAL A 113 -27.20 43.30 -0.48
CA VAL A 113 -26.61 43.96 -1.65
C VAL A 113 -25.54 44.98 -1.26
N ASN A 114 -25.71 45.68 -0.13
CA ASN A 114 -24.97 46.93 0.12
C ASN A 114 -23.72 46.81 1.01
N SER A 115 -23.58 45.75 1.82
CA SER A 115 -22.51 45.67 2.83
C SER A 115 -21.38 44.66 2.57
N ALA A 116 -21.54 43.72 1.62
CA ALA A 116 -20.58 42.63 1.42
C ALA A 116 -20.07 42.43 -0.02
N GLY A 117 -20.66 43.07 -1.04
CA GLY A 117 -20.31 42.82 -2.45
C GLY A 117 -20.64 41.40 -2.95
N SER A 118 -21.27 40.55 -2.13
CA SER A 118 -21.71 39.20 -2.47
C SER A 118 -23.22 39.16 -2.64
N LEU A 119 -23.69 38.96 -3.86
CA LEU A 119 -25.11 38.74 -4.14
C LEU A 119 -25.42 37.25 -3.95
N ARG A 120 -26.27 36.95 -2.97
CA ARG A 120 -26.77 35.59 -2.70
C ARG A 120 -27.91 35.30 -3.68
N ILE A 121 -27.61 34.57 -4.74
CA ILE A 121 -28.50 34.38 -5.90
C ILE A 121 -28.81 32.91 -6.10
N THR A 122 -30.07 32.66 -6.43
CA THR A 122 -30.51 31.52 -7.22
C THR A 122 -30.46 31.83 -8.72
N GLY A 123 -29.76 30.99 -9.50
CA GLY A 123 -29.75 30.93 -10.99
C GLY A 123 -28.48 31.52 -11.66
N GLY A 124 -27.80 30.91 -12.66
CA GLY A 124 -28.18 29.89 -13.64
C GLY A 124 -27.23 28.68 -13.75
N SER A 125 -26.81 28.15 -12.61
CA SER A 125 -26.51 26.73 -12.44
C SER A 125 -27.12 26.30 -11.10
N ASP A 126 -27.23 24.99 -10.87
CA ASP A 126 -28.14 24.38 -9.90
C ASP A 126 -27.71 24.53 -8.42
N HIS A 127 -27.57 25.77 -7.93
CA HIS A 127 -27.50 26.03 -6.50
C HIS A 127 -28.93 26.08 -5.94
N TYR A 128 -29.43 24.90 -5.57
CA TYR A 128 -30.83 24.66 -5.25
C TYR A 128 -31.00 24.46 -3.75
N LEU A 129 -31.72 25.38 -3.11
CA LEU A 129 -32.17 25.23 -1.72
C LEU A 129 -33.62 24.77 -1.76
N SER A 130 -33.86 23.48 -1.59
CA SER A 130 -35.22 22.93 -1.44
C SER A 130 -35.26 21.87 -0.37
N ASP A 131 -36.40 21.75 0.31
CA ASP A 131 -36.69 20.63 1.22
C ASP A 131 -35.58 20.39 2.29
N GLY A 132 -34.91 21.46 2.74
CA GLY A 132 -33.83 21.40 3.72
C GLY A 132 -32.47 20.91 3.20
N LYS A 133 -32.29 20.85 1.87
CA LYS A 133 -31.07 20.41 1.20
C LYS A 133 -30.45 21.54 0.37
N LEU A 134 -29.13 21.51 0.25
CA LEU A 134 -28.34 22.38 -0.62
C LEU A 134 -27.79 21.55 -1.78
N GLY A 135 -28.41 21.67 -2.94
CA GLY A 135 -27.84 21.25 -4.22
C GLY A 135 -26.82 22.29 -4.69
N LEU A 136 -25.65 21.86 -5.16
CA LEU A 136 -24.69 22.68 -5.90
C LEU A 136 -24.42 21.98 -7.23
N GLY A 137 -24.97 22.45 -8.34
CA GLY A 137 -24.89 21.70 -9.61
C GLY A 137 -25.90 20.54 -9.72
N THR A 138 -26.96 20.53 -8.87
CA THR A 138 -28.15 19.66 -9.05
C THR A 138 -29.44 20.24 -8.46
N ASN A 139 -30.54 20.12 -9.21
CA ASN A 139 -31.89 20.53 -8.79
C ASN A 139 -32.66 19.42 -8.02
N TYR A 140 -32.05 18.24 -7.86
CA TYR A 140 -32.63 17.13 -7.09
C TYR A 140 -31.59 16.63 -6.07
N PRO A 141 -31.32 17.40 -5.00
CA PRO A 141 -30.36 16.98 -3.99
C PRO A 141 -30.81 15.68 -3.31
N GLY A 142 -29.99 14.62 -3.42
CA GLY A 142 -30.22 13.35 -2.74
C GLY A 142 -29.88 13.43 -1.24
N ALA A 143 -28.84 14.22 -0.92
CA ALA A 143 -28.34 14.44 0.44
C ALA A 143 -28.50 15.91 0.87
N LYS A 144 -28.26 16.18 2.17
CA LYS A 144 -28.31 17.55 2.73
C LYS A 144 -27.38 18.53 2.01
N LEU A 145 -26.24 18.05 1.53
CA LEU A 145 -25.36 18.74 0.60
C LEU A 145 -25.12 17.79 -0.57
N HIS A 146 -25.61 18.13 -1.77
CA HIS A 146 -25.38 17.34 -2.98
C HIS A 146 -24.67 18.22 -4.01
N ILE A 147 -23.42 17.88 -4.34
CA ILE A 147 -22.69 18.55 -5.41
C ILE A 147 -22.82 17.70 -6.68
N GLY A 148 -23.59 18.17 -7.67
CA GLY A 148 -23.88 17.49 -8.93
C GLY A 148 -23.17 18.13 -10.14
N GLY A 149 -23.36 17.55 -11.32
CA GLY A 149 -22.80 18.07 -12.59
C GLY A 149 -21.49 17.43 -13.04
N SER A 150 -20.54 18.22 -13.55
CA SER A 150 -19.19 17.78 -13.91
C SER A 150 -18.15 18.65 -13.18
N ASN A 151 -16.96 18.11 -12.93
CA ASN A 151 -15.87 18.80 -12.20
C ASN A 151 -16.28 19.28 -10.79
N GLN A 152 -17.02 18.44 -10.05
CA GLN A 152 -17.41 18.72 -8.67
C GLN A 152 -16.23 18.65 -7.73
N GLU A 153 -16.16 19.61 -6.81
CA GLU A 153 -15.11 19.70 -5.81
C GLU A 153 -15.66 20.27 -4.50
N ILE A 154 -15.38 19.59 -3.38
CA ILE A 154 -15.34 20.26 -2.07
C ILE A 154 -13.90 20.70 -1.87
N ARG A 155 -13.66 22.02 -1.87
CA ARG A 155 -12.31 22.61 -1.81
C ARG A 155 -12.10 23.38 -0.51
N LEU A 156 -10.93 23.21 0.08
CA LEU A 156 -10.47 23.97 1.24
C LEU A 156 -9.11 24.59 0.93
N ASP A 157 -9.09 25.88 0.61
CA ASP A 157 -7.85 26.62 0.37
C ASP A 157 -7.23 27.08 1.70
N TYR A 158 -5.93 26.81 1.87
CA TYR A 158 -5.14 27.31 2.99
C TYR A 158 -4.88 28.82 2.84
N ASN A 159 -4.76 29.32 1.61
CA ASN A 159 -4.58 30.73 1.29
C ASN A 159 -5.25 31.09 -0.04
N GLY A 160 -5.36 32.38 -0.34
CA GLY A 160 -5.98 32.86 -1.59
C GLY A 160 -5.15 32.62 -2.86
N THR A 161 -4.04 31.88 -2.80
CA THR A 161 -3.12 31.71 -3.95
C THR A 161 -3.35 30.42 -4.74
N ASN A 162 -4.38 29.62 -4.41
CA ASN A 162 -4.71 28.33 -5.03
C ASN A 162 -3.59 27.26 -5.02
N ASN A 163 -2.50 27.51 -4.31
CA ASN A 163 -1.31 26.64 -4.30
C ASN A 163 -1.34 25.60 -3.18
N TYR A 164 -2.22 25.80 -2.19
CA TYR A 164 -2.30 24.98 -0.99
C TYR A 164 -3.77 24.70 -0.71
N TYR A 165 -4.29 23.56 -1.16
CA TYR A 165 -5.70 23.24 -0.97
C TYR A 165 -5.96 21.74 -0.79
N GLY A 166 -6.91 21.37 0.06
CA GLY A 166 -7.46 20.02 0.10
C GLY A 166 -8.70 19.92 -0.77
N ALA A 167 -8.91 18.78 -1.43
CA ALA A 167 -10.07 18.58 -2.29
C ALA A 167 -10.64 17.16 -2.26
N LEU A 168 -11.97 17.05 -2.26
CA LEU A 168 -12.70 15.82 -2.57
C LEU A 168 -13.36 15.95 -3.94
N ARG A 169 -13.03 15.04 -4.87
CA ARG A 169 -13.53 15.01 -6.25
C ARG A 169 -14.01 13.61 -6.64
N TRP A 170 -14.72 13.49 -7.76
CA TRP A 170 -15.28 12.21 -8.26
C TRP A 170 -14.24 11.09 -8.40
N ALA A 171 -13.00 11.41 -8.80
CA ALA A 171 -11.95 10.43 -9.04
C ALA A 171 -10.98 10.23 -7.85
N GLY A 172 -11.13 10.97 -6.74
CA GLY A 172 -10.24 10.79 -5.61
C GLY A 172 -10.30 11.86 -4.52
N LEU A 173 -9.57 11.56 -3.45
CA LEU A 173 -9.27 12.46 -2.34
C LEU A 173 -7.86 13.01 -2.54
N GLN A 174 -7.73 14.33 -2.68
CA GLN A 174 -6.45 15.01 -2.83
C GLN A 174 -6.12 15.79 -1.56
N PHE A 175 -4.94 15.55 -1.00
CA PHE A 175 -4.34 16.41 0.02
C PHE A 175 -3.34 17.35 -0.67
N GLY A 176 -3.56 18.66 -0.67
CA GLY A 176 -2.74 19.60 -1.46
C GLY A 176 -1.79 20.49 -0.67
N ASN A 177 -1.08 19.92 0.31
CA ASN A 177 0.18 20.50 0.81
C ASN A 177 1.33 19.51 0.57
N ASN A 178 2.53 20.00 0.19
CA ASN A 178 3.76 19.20 0.16
C ASN A 178 4.29 18.85 1.57
N GLY A 179 3.72 19.46 2.62
CA GLY A 179 3.98 19.12 4.02
C GLY A 179 3.24 17.87 4.52
N VAL A 180 3.15 17.73 5.84
CA VAL A 180 2.50 16.57 6.46
C VAL A 180 0.98 16.67 6.33
N ASN A 181 0.40 15.79 5.51
CA ASN A 181 -1.04 15.55 5.44
C ASN A 181 -1.42 14.37 6.34
N ARG A 182 -2.56 14.44 7.01
CA ARG A 182 -3.02 13.39 7.94
C ARG A 182 -4.47 13.04 7.69
N ILE A 183 -4.76 11.75 7.65
CA ILE A 183 -6.10 11.20 7.90
C ILE A 183 -6.10 10.76 9.36
N VAL A 184 -6.96 11.35 10.19
CA VAL A 184 -6.99 11.10 11.64
C VAL A 184 -8.28 10.39 12.00
N ALA A 185 -8.15 9.18 12.55
CA ALA A 185 -9.27 8.41 13.09
C ALA A 185 -9.35 8.57 14.60
N GLY A 186 -10.56 8.78 15.12
CA GLY A 186 -10.81 9.05 16.54
C GLY A 186 -10.90 10.54 16.87
N ARG A 187 -11.72 10.89 17.85
CA ARG A 187 -12.01 12.28 18.23
C ARG A 187 -12.06 12.51 19.73
N THR A 188 -12.62 11.56 20.48
CA THR A 188 -12.97 11.74 21.90
C THR A 188 -12.25 10.77 22.84
N ALA A 189 -11.67 9.69 22.30
CA ALA A 189 -10.88 8.71 23.03
C ALA A 189 -9.91 8.00 22.07
N VAL A 190 -8.92 7.31 22.62
CA VAL A 190 -8.08 6.37 21.86
C VAL A 190 -8.92 5.18 21.38
N GLY A 191 -8.63 4.66 20.19
CA GLY A 191 -9.40 3.53 19.63
C GLY A 191 -9.92 3.73 18.20
N GLY A 192 -9.67 4.88 17.57
CA GLY A 192 -10.03 5.09 16.17
C GLY A 192 -9.30 4.11 15.24
N LEU A 193 -10.04 3.51 14.30
CA LEU A 193 -9.53 2.65 13.24
C LEU A 193 -9.89 3.26 11.87
N LEU A 194 -9.29 2.74 10.81
CA LEU A 194 -9.62 3.13 9.44
C LEU A 194 -9.87 1.89 8.58
N ASP A 195 -11.06 1.81 8.00
CA ASP A 195 -11.45 0.74 7.09
C ASP A 195 -11.53 1.23 5.65
N PHE A 196 -11.09 0.37 4.75
CA PHE A 196 -11.20 0.52 3.32
C PHE A 196 -12.06 -0.63 2.79
N PHE A 197 -13.32 -0.32 2.50
CA PHE A 197 -14.23 -1.22 1.81
C PHE A 197 -14.29 -0.88 0.32
N VAL A 198 -14.35 -1.91 -0.52
CA VAL A 198 -14.55 -1.79 -1.97
C VAL A 198 -15.78 -2.58 -2.39
N ASN A 199 -16.35 -2.24 -3.54
CA ASN A 199 -17.51 -2.95 -4.08
C ASN A 199 -18.74 -2.95 -3.14
N ASN A 200 -19.01 -1.82 -2.47
CA ASN A 200 -20.22 -1.63 -1.67
C ASN A 200 -21.42 -1.32 -2.58
N THR A 201 -22.60 -1.82 -2.22
CA THR A 201 -23.88 -1.51 -2.86
C THR A 201 -24.84 -0.74 -1.97
N ASN A 202 -24.59 -0.70 -0.65
CA ASN A 202 -25.35 0.12 0.28
C ASN A 202 -24.73 1.51 0.49
N GLU A 203 -25.57 2.51 0.71
CA GLU A 203 -25.12 3.84 1.12
C GLU A 203 -24.71 3.77 2.61
N GLY A 204 -23.41 3.89 2.90
CA GLY A 204 -22.87 3.95 4.27
C GLY A 204 -23.16 5.26 5.00
N ALA A 205 -24.37 5.81 4.83
CA ALA A 205 -24.75 7.13 5.35
C ALA A 205 -24.87 7.18 6.89
N ASP A 206 -24.95 6.02 7.55
CA ASP A 206 -24.95 5.88 9.00
C ASP A 206 -23.85 4.90 9.44
N TYR A 207 -23.12 5.25 10.51
CA TYR A 207 -22.06 4.43 11.10
C TYR A 207 -22.58 3.11 11.70
N THR A 208 -23.91 2.99 11.89
CA THR A 208 -24.57 1.76 12.32
C THR A 208 -24.74 0.75 11.18
N VAL A 209 -24.65 1.19 9.93
CA VAL A 209 -24.73 0.33 8.74
C VAL A 209 -23.34 -0.22 8.45
N VAL A 210 -23.17 -1.53 8.63
CA VAL A 210 -21.95 -2.22 8.21
C VAL A 210 -21.91 -2.20 6.68
N PRO A 211 -20.80 -1.75 6.06
CA PRO A 211 -20.65 -1.80 4.61
C PRO A 211 -20.83 -3.23 4.09
N ASP A 212 -21.57 -3.40 3.00
CA ASP A 212 -21.89 -4.70 2.40
C ASP A 212 -20.84 -5.18 1.39
N GLY A 213 -19.83 -4.36 1.11
CA GLY A 213 -18.73 -4.68 0.20
C GLY A 213 -17.63 -5.54 0.84
N ILE A 214 -16.51 -5.59 0.14
CA ILE A 214 -15.33 -6.36 0.54
C ILE A 214 -14.43 -5.47 1.40
N LEU A 215 -14.07 -5.93 2.60
CA LEU A 215 -13.02 -5.29 3.40
C LEU A 215 -11.67 -5.54 2.74
N ALA A 216 -11.16 -4.55 2.01
CA ALA A 216 -9.86 -4.64 1.35
C ALA A 216 -8.72 -4.46 2.34
N MET A 217 -8.83 -3.48 3.24
CA MET A 217 -7.80 -3.16 4.22
C MET A 217 -8.40 -2.54 5.48
N ARG A 218 -7.84 -2.89 6.64
CA ARG A 218 -8.08 -2.24 7.92
C ARG A 218 -6.76 -1.75 8.52
N ILE A 219 -6.73 -0.52 9.00
CA ILE A 219 -5.72 -0.02 9.94
C ILE A 219 -6.36 -0.02 11.33
N ASN A 220 -5.94 -0.96 12.17
CA ASN A 220 -6.42 -1.10 13.54
C ASN A 220 -5.97 0.06 14.43
N SER A 221 -6.70 0.28 15.51
CA SER A 221 -6.41 1.34 16.48
C SER A 221 -5.08 1.18 17.22
N ASN A 222 -4.52 -0.03 17.23
CA ASN A 222 -3.17 -0.34 17.72
C ASN A 222 -2.07 -0.16 16.65
N GLY A 223 -2.44 0.33 15.45
CA GLY A 223 -1.55 0.57 14.31
C GLY A 223 -1.17 -0.68 13.51
N ASN A 224 -1.84 -1.81 13.71
CA ASN A 224 -1.66 -3.00 12.86
C ASN A 224 -2.49 -2.87 11.57
N ILE A 225 -2.01 -3.49 10.49
CA ILE A 225 -2.67 -3.48 9.18
C ILE A 225 -3.16 -4.89 8.88
N GLY A 226 -4.46 -5.02 8.58
CA GLY A 226 -5.04 -6.23 7.99
C GLY A 226 -5.38 -5.98 6.52
N ILE A 227 -5.04 -6.90 5.63
CA ILE A 227 -5.50 -6.94 4.23
C ILE A 227 -6.39 -8.17 4.08
N GLY A 228 -7.66 -7.95 3.72
CA GLY A 228 -8.67 -9.02 3.68
C GLY A 228 -9.15 -9.51 5.05
N THR A 229 -8.66 -8.95 6.16
CA THR A 229 -9.01 -9.39 7.53
C THR A 229 -9.11 -8.23 8.52
N THR A 230 -9.88 -8.46 9.58
CA THR A 230 -9.95 -7.60 10.76
C THR A 230 -9.10 -8.11 11.92
N SER A 231 -8.76 -9.41 11.93
CA SER A 231 -7.96 -10.04 12.97
C SER A 231 -6.49 -9.86 12.64
N THR A 232 -5.76 -9.11 13.47
CA THR A 232 -4.33 -8.88 13.25
C THR A 232 -3.53 -9.27 14.48
N ASP A 233 -2.77 -10.35 14.36
CA ASP A 233 -1.82 -10.77 15.39
C ASP A 233 -0.46 -10.06 15.24
N PHE A 234 -0.19 -9.50 14.06
CA PHE A 234 1.07 -8.85 13.69
C PHE A 234 0.85 -7.47 13.08
N LYS A 235 1.96 -6.75 12.80
CA LYS A 235 1.90 -5.42 12.19
C LYS A 235 1.28 -5.42 10.80
N LEU A 236 1.41 -6.53 10.06
CA LEU A 236 0.76 -6.77 8.78
C LEU A 236 0.24 -8.21 8.75
N ASN A 237 -1.07 -8.37 8.62
CA ASN A 237 -1.73 -9.65 8.36
C ASN A 237 -2.39 -9.59 6.98
N ILE A 238 -2.25 -10.66 6.21
CA ILE A 238 -2.88 -10.83 4.90
C ILE A 238 -3.62 -12.16 4.95
N GLU A 239 -4.94 -12.11 4.85
CA GLU A 239 -5.80 -13.29 4.95
C GLU A 239 -6.66 -13.40 3.68
N ASP A 240 -6.62 -14.59 3.09
CA ASP A 240 -7.43 -14.98 1.95
C ASP A 240 -7.46 -16.53 1.93
N ALA A 241 -8.29 -17.15 1.08
CA ALA A 241 -8.22 -18.59 0.86
C ALA A 241 -6.86 -19.02 0.26
N ASN A 242 -6.23 -18.15 -0.52
CA ASN A 242 -4.90 -18.37 -1.11
C ASN A 242 -4.07 -17.09 -1.01
N PRO A 243 -3.58 -16.70 0.18
CA PRO A 243 -2.91 -15.43 0.37
C PRO A 243 -1.56 -15.42 -0.35
N VAL A 244 -1.35 -14.44 -1.23
CA VAL A 244 -0.10 -14.27 -2.00
C VAL A 244 0.42 -12.85 -1.83
N VAL A 245 1.70 -12.73 -1.47
CA VAL A 245 2.44 -11.47 -1.47
C VAL A 245 3.38 -11.45 -2.67
N SER A 246 3.11 -10.58 -3.65
CA SER A 246 3.94 -10.41 -4.85
C SER A 246 4.78 -9.14 -4.75
N LEU A 247 6.11 -9.27 -4.76
CA LEU A 247 7.06 -8.16 -4.78
C LEU A 247 7.71 -8.04 -6.16
N LYS A 248 7.07 -7.34 -7.10
CA LYS A 248 7.55 -7.16 -8.49
C LYS A 248 8.26 -5.82 -8.68
N SER A 249 9.58 -5.85 -8.88
CA SER A 249 10.35 -4.67 -9.30
C SER A 249 10.25 -4.45 -10.81
N THR A 250 10.04 -3.20 -11.25
CA THR A 250 10.06 -2.79 -12.67
C THR A 250 11.31 -1.98 -13.04
N SER A 251 12.26 -1.84 -12.11
CA SER A 251 13.51 -1.12 -12.30
C SER A 251 14.47 -1.87 -13.23
N SER A 252 15.35 -1.13 -13.93
CA SER A 252 16.50 -1.70 -14.63
C SER A 252 17.53 -2.34 -13.70
N THR A 253 17.49 -2.05 -12.40
CA THR A 253 18.28 -2.71 -11.33
C THR A 253 17.32 -3.22 -10.24
N PRO A 254 16.64 -4.36 -10.46
CA PRO A 254 15.54 -4.78 -9.63
C PRO A 254 16.02 -5.31 -8.29
N TRP A 255 15.41 -4.85 -7.21
CA TRP A 255 15.58 -5.41 -5.88
C TRP A 255 14.21 -5.49 -5.20
N SER A 256 13.94 -6.64 -4.60
CA SER A 256 12.73 -6.93 -3.82
C SER A 256 13.15 -7.82 -2.67
N ALA A 257 12.82 -7.43 -1.45
CA ALA A 257 13.16 -8.24 -0.30
C ALA A 257 12.27 -7.97 0.89
N ILE A 258 12.13 -9.01 1.70
CA ILE A 258 11.78 -8.91 3.10
C ILE A 258 13.10 -8.81 3.86
N ARG A 259 13.44 -7.58 4.24
CA ARG A 259 14.65 -7.28 5.01
C ARG A 259 14.38 -7.34 6.51
N GLY A 260 15.38 -7.79 7.23
CA GLY A 260 15.48 -7.63 8.68
C GLY A 260 16.01 -6.24 9.05
N ASN A 261 16.57 -6.13 10.24
CA ASN A 261 17.20 -4.90 10.73
C ASN A 261 18.64 -4.78 10.18
N GLY A 262 19.09 -3.58 9.80
CA GLY A 262 20.42 -3.34 9.20
C GLY A 262 20.52 -3.83 7.74
N SER A 263 21.69 -4.33 7.32
CA SER A 263 21.93 -4.94 6.00
C SER A 263 21.55 -6.43 5.95
N THR A 264 20.69 -6.90 6.86
CA THR A 264 20.32 -8.31 6.98
C THR A 264 19.05 -8.64 6.19
N TRP A 265 19.08 -9.76 5.49
CA TRP A 265 18.00 -10.22 4.63
C TRP A 265 17.42 -11.50 5.23
N LEU A 266 16.09 -11.59 5.22
CA LEU A 266 15.35 -12.72 5.81
C LEU A 266 14.79 -13.62 4.70
N PHE A 267 14.25 -12.99 3.66
CA PHE A 267 13.92 -13.58 2.37
C PHE A 267 14.08 -12.47 1.33
N GLY A 268 15.20 -12.49 0.61
CA GLY A 268 15.55 -11.42 -0.29
C GLY A 268 16.50 -11.90 -1.36
N TYR A 269 16.51 -11.17 -2.47
CA TYR A 269 17.52 -11.30 -3.51
C TYR A 269 18.07 -9.88 -3.76
N GLY A 270 19.27 -9.60 -3.23
CA GLY A 270 20.02 -8.33 -3.37
C GLY A 270 21.01 -8.10 -2.21
N GLY A 271 22.24 -7.62 -2.44
CA GLY A 271 23.35 -7.48 -1.44
C GLY A 271 23.54 -6.06 -0.84
N GLU A 272 24.21 -5.89 0.33
CA GLU A 272 25.67 -5.66 0.59
C GLU A 272 26.29 -6.60 1.70
N PRO A 273 27.64 -6.79 1.78
CA PRO A 273 28.28 -8.02 2.27
C PRO A 273 28.29 -8.25 3.79
N GLY A 274 27.92 -9.46 4.22
CA GLY A 274 28.37 -10.05 5.49
C GLY A 274 27.31 -10.35 6.55
N ALA A 275 26.01 -10.15 6.30
CA ALA A 275 25.01 -10.28 7.36
C ALA A 275 23.72 -10.94 6.88
N GLU A 276 23.78 -12.21 6.48
CA GLU A 276 22.60 -13.07 6.36
C GLU A 276 23.07 -14.48 6.89
N ASP A 277 22.28 -15.49 7.36
CA ASP A 277 21.15 -16.05 6.61
C ASP A 277 20.64 -17.50 6.98
N ILE A 278 19.38 -17.85 6.65
CA ILE A 278 19.14 -18.98 5.71
C ILE A 278 19.30 -18.35 4.34
N SER A 279 20.43 -18.63 3.73
CA SER A 279 20.81 -18.00 2.50
C SER A 279 20.47 -18.91 1.39
N ILE A 280 19.31 -18.71 0.78
CA ILE A 280 19.08 -19.37 -0.49
C ILE A 280 19.73 -18.51 -1.58
N GLY A 281 21.07 -18.49 -1.60
CA GLY A 281 21.89 -17.85 -2.62
C GLY A 281 22.64 -16.58 -2.23
N THR A 282 23.38 -16.57 -1.11
CA THR A 282 24.30 -15.46 -0.78
C THR A 282 25.40 -15.48 -1.82
N GLN A 283 25.62 -14.34 -2.46
CA GLN A 283 26.87 -14.03 -3.10
C GLN A 283 27.85 -13.76 -1.96
N ASP A 284 28.85 -14.63 -1.77
CA ASP A 284 30.02 -14.12 -1.05
C ASP A 284 30.56 -12.90 -1.81
N GLY A 285 31.26 -11.99 -1.14
CA GLY A 285 31.80 -10.76 -1.77
C GLY A 285 32.74 -10.98 -2.98
N THR A 286 32.87 -12.22 -3.46
CA THR A 286 33.66 -12.71 -4.59
C THR A 286 32.83 -13.19 -5.79
N GLY A 287 31.49 -13.23 -5.70
CA GLY A 287 30.62 -13.53 -6.85
C GLY A 287 30.03 -14.95 -6.90
N SER A 288 30.38 -15.83 -5.96
CA SER A 288 29.92 -17.22 -5.96
C SER A 288 28.62 -17.39 -5.16
N ARG A 289 27.61 -17.99 -5.79
CA ARG A 289 26.31 -18.27 -5.16
C ARG A 289 26.46 -19.48 -4.25
N THR A 290 26.12 -19.28 -2.99
CA THR A 290 26.26 -20.31 -1.97
C THR A 290 24.93 -20.50 -1.26
N LEU A 291 24.61 -21.76 -0.93
CA LEU A 291 23.58 -22.03 0.07
C LEU A 291 24.30 -22.01 1.40
N THR A 292 24.38 -20.81 1.95
CA THR A 292 24.97 -20.59 3.24
C THR A 292 23.90 -20.81 4.29
N PHE A 293 24.04 -21.90 5.01
CA PHE A 293 23.46 -22.02 6.33
C PHE A 293 24.45 -21.37 7.29
N ALA A 294 24.29 -20.07 7.44
CA ALA A 294 25.03 -19.31 8.43
C ALA A 294 24.32 -19.47 9.77
N ALA A 295 25.09 -19.74 10.81
CA ALA A 295 24.59 -19.75 12.18
C ALA A 295 25.66 -19.19 13.12
N GLY A 296 25.28 -18.27 14.00
CA GLY A 296 26.20 -17.64 14.95
C GLY A 296 27.24 -16.72 14.30
N GLY A 297 26.86 -15.97 13.26
CA GLY A 297 27.75 -15.01 12.56
C GLY A 297 28.86 -15.68 11.75
N SER A 298 28.77 -16.99 11.54
CA SER A 298 29.71 -17.75 10.74
C SER A 298 28.97 -18.80 9.92
N THR A 299 29.55 -19.18 8.79
CA THR A 299 29.11 -20.31 7.99
C THR A 299 29.19 -21.60 8.82
N LYS A 300 28.10 -22.39 8.87
CA LYS A 300 28.07 -23.71 9.51
C LYS A 300 28.03 -24.84 8.49
N MET A 301 27.14 -24.68 7.53
CA MET A 301 27.12 -25.46 6.33
C MET A 301 27.13 -24.49 5.16
N LYS A 302 28.10 -24.67 4.27
CA LYS A 302 28.14 -23.98 2.99
C LYS A 302 28.01 -25.03 1.92
N ILE A 303 27.02 -24.90 1.07
CA ILE A 303 27.13 -25.47 -0.26
C ILE A 303 27.85 -24.41 -1.09
N PHE A 304 29.08 -24.73 -1.48
CA PHE A 304 29.92 -23.89 -2.33
C PHE A 304 29.46 -23.95 -3.77
N SER A 305 29.97 -23.01 -4.56
CA SER A 305 29.68 -22.90 -5.99
C SER A 305 30.18 -24.10 -6.82
N ASP A 306 31.21 -24.81 -6.37
CA ASP A 306 31.71 -26.03 -7.02
C ASP A 306 30.93 -27.29 -6.60
N GLY A 307 29.83 -27.11 -5.86
CA GLY A 307 28.98 -28.17 -5.33
C GLY A 307 29.59 -28.88 -4.13
N ASN A 308 30.75 -28.42 -3.63
CA ASN A 308 31.29 -28.99 -2.41
C ASN A 308 30.43 -28.54 -1.23
N VAL A 309 30.38 -29.38 -0.21
CA VAL A 309 29.69 -29.09 1.04
C VAL A 309 30.74 -29.00 2.13
N GLY A 310 30.90 -27.80 2.68
CA GLY A 310 31.68 -27.58 3.89
C GLY A 310 30.77 -27.65 5.09
N ILE A 311 31.08 -28.51 6.04
CA ILE A 311 30.43 -28.58 7.35
C ILE A 311 31.48 -28.23 8.40
N GLY A 312 31.31 -27.08 9.06
CA GLY A 312 32.28 -26.55 10.02
C GLY A 312 33.57 -26.02 9.38
N THR A 313 33.62 -25.90 8.06
CA THR A 313 34.77 -25.39 7.32
C THR A 313 34.34 -24.56 6.11
N THR A 314 35.13 -23.54 5.81
CA THR A 314 35.06 -22.78 4.55
C THR A 314 36.08 -23.28 3.51
N ASP A 315 37.00 -24.16 3.91
CA ASP A 315 37.98 -24.80 3.05
C ASP A 315 37.65 -26.29 2.88
N THR A 316 37.40 -26.68 1.63
CA THR A 316 37.03 -28.06 1.28
C THR A 316 38.20 -28.90 0.83
N HIS A 317 39.39 -28.31 0.65
CA HIS A 317 40.57 -29.00 0.12
C HIS A 317 40.26 -29.84 -1.13
N ASN A 318 39.40 -29.35 -2.03
CA ASN A 318 38.90 -30.03 -3.24
C ASN A 318 38.07 -31.32 -3.01
N HIS A 319 37.56 -31.53 -1.79
CA HIS A 319 36.67 -32.65 -1.49
C HIS A 319 35.20 -32.24 -1.63
N LYS A 320 34.39 -33.12 -2.21
CA LYS A 320 32.94 -32.89 -2.38
C LYS A 320 32.22 -32.71 -1.04
N LEU A 321 32.70 -33.34 0.03
CA LEU A 321 32.23 -33.14 1.38
C LEU A 321 33.45 -32.99 2.28
N ALA A 322 33.60 -31.82 2.89
CA ALA A 322 34.62 -31.55 3.89
C ALA A 322 33.95 -31.28 5.23
N VAL A 323 34.35 -32.05 6.24
CA VAL A 323 33.80 -31.94 7.59
C VAL A 323 34.96 -31.66 8.54
N ASN A 324 34.94 -30.48 9.16
CA ASN A 324 35.84 -30.17 10.25
C ASN A 324 35.23 -30.72 11.56
N GLY A 325 35.48 -31.99 11.82
CA GLY A 325 34.91 -32.73 12.94
C GLY A 325 34.80 -34.22 12.67
N SER A 326 34.00 -34.92 13.48
CA SER A 326 33.76 -36.36 13.32
C SER A 326 32.51 -36.65 12.49
N ILE A 327 32.58 -37.71 11.69
CA ILE A 327 31.44 -38.27 10.96
C ILE A 327 31.05 -39.58 11.64
N ARG A 328 29.79 -39.70 12.08
CA ARG A 328 29.21 -40.96 12.55
C ARG A 328 28.28 -41.51 11.48
N ALA A 329 28.58 -42.70 10.99
CA ALA A 329 27.76 -43.39 10.00
C ALA A 329 27.47 -44.83 10.47
N LYS A 330 26.36 -45.41 10.00
CA LYS A 330 26.11 -46.86 10.17
C LYS A 330 26.97 -47.68 9.21
N GLU A 331 27.17 -47.15 8.01
CA GLU A 331 27.94 -47.78 6.95
C GLU A 331 28.55 -46.69 6.05
N ILE A 332 29.78 -46.93 5.58
CA ILE A 332 30.44 -46.15 4.53
C ILE A 332 31.01 -47.14 3.53
N LYS A 333 30.51 -47.10 2.29
CA LYS A 333 31.07 -47.87 1.17
C LYS A 333 32.15 -47.03 0.49
N VAL A 334 33.39 -47.49 0.52
CA VAL A 334 34.52 -46.82 -0.14
C VAL A 334 34.89 -47.59 -1.41
N GLU A 335 34.78 -46.94 -2.55
CA GLU A 335 35.14 -47.52 -3.86
C GLU A 335 36.58 -47.10 -4.21
N ALA A 336 37.54 -47.62 -3.45
CA ALA A 336 38.96 -47.43 -3.73
C ALA A 336 39.52 -48.60 -4.57
N ALA A 337 40.39 -48.29 -5.51
CA ALA A 337 41.12 -49.26 -6.33
C ALA A 337 42.59 -48.84 -6.46
N PRO A 338 43.55 -49.76 -6.67
CA PRO A 338 43.38 -51.22 -6.76
C PRO A 338 43.48 -51.95 -5.40
N TRP A 339 42.86 -53.13 -5.30
CA TRP A 339 43.04 -54.06 -4.18
C TRP A 339 44.33 -54.90 -4.36
N PRO A 340 45.00 -55.30 -3.26
CA PRO A 340 46.37 -55.79 -3.29
C PRO A 340 46.58 -57.22 -3.81
N ASP A 341 45.58 -57.85 -4.44
CA ASP A 341 45.66 -59.22 -4.97
C ASP A 341 46.89 -59.50 -5.83
N TYR A 342 47.49 -58.47 -6.42
CA TYR A 342 48.75 -58.55 -7.16
C TYR A 342 49.93 -59.09 -6.34
N VAL A 343 49.87 -59.08 -5.00
CA VAL A 343 50.88 -59.67 -4.11
C VAL A 343 51.07 -61.16 -4.38
N PHE A 344 50.05 -61.84 -4.91
CA PHE A 344 50.09 -63.26 -5.24
C PHE A 344 50.55 -63.56 -6.66
N GLU A 345 50.76 -62.55 -7.49
CA GLU A 345 51.25 -62.72 -8.86
C GLU A 345 52.72 -63.15 -8.88
N LYS A 346 53.12 -63.93 -9.89
CA LYS A 346 54.47 -64.54 -9.93
C LYS A 346 55.59 -63.53 -10.01
N GLU A 347 55.31 -62.39 -10.64
CA GLU A 347 56.25 -61.31 -10.87
C GLU A 347 56.40 -60.38 -9.65
N TYR A 348 55.53 -60.52 -8.64
CA TYR A 348 55.57 -59.71 -7.42
C TYR A 348 56.85 -59.95 -6.61
N GLN A 349 57.60 -58.88 -6.36
CA GLN A 349 58.86 -58.93 -5.64
C GLN A 349 58.63 -58.76 -4.14
N LEU A 350 58.39 -59.88 -3.45
CA LEU A 350 58.27 -59.90 -1.99
C LEU A 350 59.62 -59.52 -1.34
N LYS A 351 59.64 -58.41 -0.60
CA LYS A 351 60.84 -57.97 0.15
C LYS A 351 61.21 -59.03 1.19
N SER A 352 62.50 -59.33 1.31
CA SER A 352 62.94 -60.29 2.32
C SER A 352 62.84 -59.71 3.74
N LEU A 353 62.63 -60.57 4.75
CA LEU A 353 62.54 -60.13 6.15
C LEU A 353 63.77 -59.31 6.62
N PRO A 354 65.03 -59.64 6.24
CA PRO A 354 66.17 -58.79 6.58
C PRO A 354 66.13 -57.39 5.96
N GLU A 355 65.59 -57.26 4.74
CA GLU A 355 65.42 -55.94 4.10
C GLU A 355 64.32 -55.13 4.78
N VAL A 356 63.22 -55.78 5.17
CA VAL A 356 62.14 -55.16 5.94
C VAL A 356 62.65 -54.73 7.33
N GLU A 357 63.43 -55.57 8.02
CA GLU A 357 64.07 -55.26 9.29
C GLU A 357 64.98 -54.03 9.20
N LYS A 358 65.85 -54.00 8.18
CA LYS A 358 66.72 -52.84 7.90
C LYS A 358 65.89 -51.58 7.65
N PHE A 359 64.79 -51.68 6.90
CA PHE A 359 63.90 -50.56 6.65
C PHE A 359 63.26 -50.04 7.94
N ILE A 360 62.73 -50.93 8.80
CA ILE A 360 62.11 -50.56 10.08
C ILE A 360 63.14 -49.95 11.03
N ALA A 361 64.36 -50.49 11.09
CA ALA A 361 65.42 -49.99 11.95
C ALA A 361 65.71 -48.50 11.70
N VAL A 362 65.68 -48.09 10.42
CA VAL A 362 65.91 -46.72 9.96
C VAL A 362 64.65 -45.86 10.03
N ASN A 363 63.54 -46.32 9.46
CA ASN A 363 62.36 -45.48 9.19
C ASN A 363 61.27 -45.55 10.29
N LYS A 364 61.36 -46.53 11.21
CA LYS A 364 60.39 -46.74 12.31
C LYS A 364 58.94 -47.00 11.88
N HIS A 365 58.72 -47.40 10.63
CA HIS A 365 57.44 -47.86 10.11
C HIS A 365 57.65 -48.95 9.05
N LEU A 366 56.57 -49.63 8.65
CA LEU A 366 56.61 -50.64 7.59
C LEU A 366 56.81 -49.98 6.21
N PRO A 367 57.45 -50.68 5.25
CA PRO A 367 57.50 -50.21 3.87
C PRO A 367 56.10 -49.87 3.33
N GLU A 368 55.97 -48.83 2.51
CA GLU A 368 54.71 -48.36 1.85
C GLU A 368 53.59 -47.86 2.79
N ILE A 369 53.68 -48.15 4.09
CA ILE A 369 52.85 -47.53 5.12
C ILE A 369 53.42 -46.14 5.43
N PRO A 370 52.62 -45.07 5.43
CA PRO A 370 53.10 -43.74 5.76
C PRO A 370 53.65 -43.69 7.20
N SER A 371 54.64 -42.82 7.42
CA SER A 371 55.17 -42.57 8.76
C SER A 371 54.15 -41.85 9.64
N ALA A 372 54.27 -41.98 10.96
CA ALA A 372 53.39 -41.26 11.90
C ALA A 372 53.42 -39.73 11.68
N GLN A 373 54.57 -39.18 11.28
CA GLN A 373 54.71 -37.76 10.97
C GLN A 373 53.95 -37.36 9.70
N SER A 374 53.97 -38.20 8.66
CA SER A 374 53.19 -37.98 7.43
C SER A 374 51.69 -38.04 7.72
N VAL A 375 51.23 -39.03 8.51
CA VAL A 375 49.82 -39.15 8.91
C VAL A 375 49.35 -37.95 9.74
N ALA A 376 50.18 -37.43 10.65
CA ALA A 376 49.82 -36.27 11.45
C ALA A 376 49.67 -34.98 10.63
N ASN A 377 50.42 -34.86 9.53
CA ASN A 377 50.42 -33.66 8.69
C ASN A 377 49.38 -33.72 7.56
N GLU A 378 49.19 -34.89 6.95
CA GLU A 378 48.43 -35.06 5.70
C GLU A 378 47.16 -35.91 5.86
N GLY A 379 47.00 -36.60 6.99
CA GLY A 379 45.92 -37.57 7.21
C GLY A 379 46.14 -38.89 6.45
N VAL A 380 45.08 -39.68 6.30
CA VAL A 380 45.10 -40.93 5.52
C VAL A 380 43.85 -41.09 4.68
N ASN A 381 44.03 -41.55 3.45
CA ASN A 381 42.92 -42.00 2.61
C ASN A 381 42.41 -43.35 3.14
N LEU A 382 41.16 -43.38 3.62
CA LEU A 382 40.57 -44.56 4.26
C LEU A 382 40.67 -45.82 3.38
N GLY A 383 40.35 -45.70 2.09
CA GLY A 383 40.39 -46.82 1.15
C GLY A 383 41.80 -47.30 0.82
N GLU A 384 42.72 -46.37 0.54
CA GLU A 384 44.13 -46.69 0.23
C GLU A 384 44.84 -47.32 1.43
N MET A 385 44.61 -46.78 2.64
CA MET A 385 45.19 -47.33 3.86
C MET A 385 44.66 -48.73 4.13
N GLN A 386 43.37 -48.99 3.90
CA GLN A 386 42.83 -50.35 4.01
C GLN A 386 43.44 -51.30 2.99
N ALA A 387 43.62 -50.88 1.74
CA ALA A 387 44.28 -51.69 0.72
C ALA A 387 45.75 -52.00 1.08
N LYS A 388 46.50 -51.00 1.57
CA LYS A 388 47.88 -51.19 2.03
C LYS A 388 47.99 -52.10 3.25
N LEU A 389 47.06 -51.97 4.21
CA LEU A 389 47.02 -52.87 5.37
C LEU A 389 46.75 -54.31 4.93
N LEU A 390 45.82 -54.51 3.99
CA LEU A 390 45.56 -55.83 3.41
C LEU A 390 46.79 -56.37 2.68
N GLN A 391 47.50 -55.54 1.90
CA GLN A 391 48.75 -55.91 1.24
C GLN A 391 49.78 -56.45 2.25
N LYS A 392 49.93 -55.80 3.41
CA LYS A 392 50.85 -56.26 4.46
C LYS A 392 50.40 -57.54 5.15
N ILE A 393 49.09 -57.77 5.27
CA ILE A 393 48.56 -59.04 5.75
C ILE A 393 48.89 -60.17 4.75
N GLU A 394 48.78 -59.91 3.45
CA GLU A 394 49.08 -60.89 2.40
C GLU A 394 50.58 -61.19 2.28
N GLU A 395 51.44 -60.16 2.30
CA GLU A 395 52.91 -60.32 2.35
C GLU A 395 53.35 -61.12 3.58
N LEU A 396 52.78 -60.79 4.76
CA LEU A 396 53.03 -61.54 5.98
C LEU A 396 52.59 -62.99 5.84
N THR A 397 51.46 -63.23 5.18
CA THR A 397 50.96 -64.59 4.90
C THR A 397 51.92 -65.37 3.99
N LEU A 398 52.50 -64.74 2.97
CA LEU A 398 53.53 -65.36 2.13
C LEU A 398 54.80 -65.72 2.91
N HIS A 399 55.27 -64.82 3.77
CA HIS A 399 56.41 -65.11 4.65
C HIS A 399 56.12 -66.26 5.61
N LEU A 400 54.90 -66.34 6.16
CA LEU A 400 54.48 -67.45 7.01
C LEU A 400 54.43 -68.79 6.25
N ILE A 401 53.92 -68.79 5.01
CA ILE A 401 53.94 -69.98 4.14
C ILE A 401 55.39 -70.42 3.85
N GLU A 402 56.30 -69.47 3.57
CA GLU A 402 57.71 -69.77 3.36
C GLU A 402 58.35 -70.32 4.64
N GLN A 403 58.03 -69.74 5.80
CA GLN A 403 58.51 -70.17 7.09
C GLN A 403 58.02 -71.59 7.44
N ASP A 404 56.75 -71.91 7.21
CA ASP A 404 56.19 -73.27 7.38
C ASP A 404 56.91 -74.28 6.47
N LYS A 405 57.17 -73.92 5.21
CA LYS A 405 57.97 -74.76 4.30
C LYS A 405 59.38 -75.00 4.83
N LYS A 406 60.02 -73.98 5.43
CA LYS A 406 61.36 -74.13 6.05
C LYS A 406 61.30 -75.01 7.29
N LEU A 407 60.30 -74.82 8.17
CA LEU A 407 60.10 -75.64 9.37
C LEU A 407 59.90 -77.11 9.00
N LYS A 408 59.02 -77.42 8.05
CA LYS A 408 58.82 -78.81 7.57
C LYS A 408 60.08 -79.44 6.99
N LYS A 409 60.90 -78.67 6.26
CA LYS A 409 62.21 -79.15 5.77
C LYS A 409 63.18 -79.40 6.91
N GLN A 410 63.18 -78.54 7.94
CA GLN A 410 63.99 -78.72 9.13
C GLN A 410 63.54 -79.96 9.92
N GLU A 411 62.23 -80.17 10.11
CA GLU A 411 61.67 -81.38 10.73
C GLU A 411 62.09 -82.65 9.97
N GLN A 412 61.95 -82.66 8.64
CA GLN A 412 62.40 -83.79 7.81
C GLN A 412 63.90 -84.04 7.93
N LEU A 413 64.72 -82.99 7.99
CA LEU A 413 66.16 -83.11 8.17
C LEU A 413 66.49 -83.64 9.57
N ILE A 414 65.79 -83.17 10.60
CA ILE A 414 65.93 -83.67 11.98
C ILE A 414 65.57 -85.15 12.03
N ASP A 415 64.45 -85.57 11.44
CA ASP A 415 64.04 -86.98 11.37
C ASP A 415 65.07 -87.86 10.63
N LEU A 416 65.70 -87.33 9.59
CA LEU A 416 66.76 -88.02 8.85
C LEU A 416 68.06 -88.11 9.66
N LEU A 417 68.43 -87.04 10.38
CA LEU A 417 69.58 -87.03 11.28
C LEU A 417 69.39 -87.99 12.46
N ILE A 418 68.18 -88.05 13.04
CA ILE A 418 67.81 -89.00 14.10
C ILE A 418 67.98 -90.44 13.57
N ARG A 419 67.38 -90.77 12.41
CA ARG A 419 67.52 -92.10 11.80
C ARG A 419 68.98 -92.47 11.50
N ASN A 420 69.79 -91.53 11.02
CA ASN A 420 71.21 -91.76 10.76
C ASN A 420 72.02 -91.96 12.06
N ALA A 421 71.68 -91.27 13.14
CA ALA A 421 72.31 -91.46 14.44
C ALA A 421 71.96 -92.84 15.05
N GLU A 422 70.69 -93.25 14.93
CA GLU A 422 70.24 -94.59 15.34
C GLU A 422 70.90 -95.73 14.55
N SER A 423 71.22 -95.50 13.26
CA SER A 423 71.95 -96.48 12.43
C SER A 423 73.45 -96.59 12.71
N LYS A 424 74.06 -95.60 13.39
CA LYS A 424 75.49 -95.58 13.74
C LYS A 424 75.77 -96.00 15.18
N GLY A 425 74.73 -96.16 16.00
CA GLY A 425 74.80 -96.64 17.38
C GLY A 425 74.54 -98.16 17.54
N LYS A 426 74.33 -98.87 16.43
CA LYS A 426 74.42 -100.33 16.31
C LYS A 426 75.67 -100.68 15.53
#